data_AF-A0A101IPJ3-F1
#
_entry.id   AF-A0A101IPJ3-F1
#
_cell.length_a   1.000
_cell.length_b   1.000
_cell.length_c   1.000
_cell.angle_alpha   90.00
_cell.angle_beta   90.00
_cell.angle_gamma   90.00
#
_symmetry.space_group_name_H-M   'P 1'
#
loop_
_entity.id
_entity.type
_entity.pdbx_description
1 polymer ?
#
loop_
_entity_poly.entity_id
_entity_poly.type
_entity_poly.pdbx_seq_one_letter_code
_entity_poly.pdbx_strand_id
1 'polypeptide(L)'
;SEFSSSIRELAEVVKETNLVERMERFSLKYVDLLQFEDLGLDCLEIDLKLAEYEMTRKPVQLQAQIEEDGLKHIIQIVSPAEVHVTGDSKKLRGILTDVDTIRALANDESWNELDESLDRVHYAGKRLFFSLLKKETTEALDPEYEE
;
A
#
# COMPACT_ATOMS: atom_id res chain seq x y z
N SER A 1 3.82 -3.64 17.64
CA SER A 1 2.90 -2.48 17.72
C SER A 1 1.50 -2.96 18.06
N GLU A 2 0.69 -2.10 18.66
CA GLU A 2 -0.73 -2.39 18.98
C GLU A 2 -1.50 -2.86 17.73
N PHE A 3 -1.26 -2.21 16.58
CA PHE A 3 -1.84 -2.60 15.29
C PHE A 3 -1.55 -4.06 14.89
N SER A 4 -0.30 -4.50 15.07
CA SER A 4 0.13 -5.85 14.72
C SER A 4 -0.50 -6.91 15.65
N SER A 5 -0.68 -6.59 16.94
CA SER A 5 -1.41 -7.45 17.88
C SER A 5 -2.91 -7.52 17.57
N SER A 6 -3.55 -6.40 17.21
CA SER A 6 -4.98 -6.40 16.90
C SER A 6 -5.32 -7.23 15.66
N ILE A 7 -4.44 -7.25 14.64
CA ILE A 7 -4.63 -8.11 13.46
C ILE A 7 -4.58 -9.59 13.86
N ARG A 8 -3.64 -9.98 14.72
CA ARG A 8 -3.49 -11.36 15.19
C ARG A 8 -4.69 -11.80 16.02
N GLU A 9 -5.12 -10.95 16.95
CA GLU A 9 -6.32 -11.20 17.76
C GLU A 9 -7.56 -11.35 16.87
N LEU A 10 -7.73 -10.47 15.87
CA LEU A 10 -8.83 -10.60 14.91
C LEU A 10 -8.75 -11.92 14.11
N ALA A 11 -7.55 -12.32 13.67
CA ALA A 11 -7.36 -13.57 12.95
C ALA A 11 -7.71 -14.79 13.83
N GLU A 12 -7.35 -14.76 15.12
CA GLU A 12 -7.74 -15.77 16.10
C GLU A 12 -9.27 -15.83 16.27
N VAL A 13 -9.92 -14.69 16.48
CA VAL A 13 -11.39 -14.62 16.59
C VAL A 13 -12.06 -15.19 15.33
N VAL A 14 -11.58 -14.83 14.14
CA VAL A 14 -12.13 -15.37 12.87
C VAL A 14 -11.91 -16.88 12.77
N LYS A 15 -10.73 -17.38 13.14
CA LYS A 15 -10.42 -18.82 13.16
C LYS A 15 -11.35 -19.58 14.10
N GLU A 16 -11.62 -19.05 15.30
CA GLU A 16 -12.49 -19.67 16.29
C GLU A 16 -13.95 -19.79 15.84
N THR A 17 -14.40 -18.92 14.92
CA THR A 17 -15.75 -19.05 14.35
C THR A 17 -15.97 -20.35 13.57
N ASN A 18 -14.89 -20.98 13.08
CA ASN A 18 -14.92 -22.12 12.16
C ASN A 18 -15.76 -21.87 10.88
N LEU A 19 -16.06 -20.60 10.55
CA LEU A 19 -16.81 -20.23 9.35
C LEU A 19 -15.91 -20.17 8.10
N VAL A 20 -14.61 -20.00 8.29
CA VAL A 20 -13.62 -19.95 7.21
C VAL A 20 -12.96 -21.32 7.10
N GLU A 21 -13.40 -22.10 6.13
CA GLU A 21 -12.88 -23.45 5.88
C GLU A 21 -11.42 -23.44 5.40
N ARG A 22 -11.08 -22.45 4.56
CA ARG A 22 -9.74 -22.27 4.00
C ARG A 22 -9.44 -20.80 3.72
N MET A 23 -8.26 -20.37 4.13
CA MET A 23 -7.71 -19.07 3.76
C MET A 23 -6.87 -19.22 2.48
N GLU A 24 -7.21 -18.48 1.43
CA GLU A 24 -6.49 -18.58 0.14
C GLU A 24 -5.36 -17.55 0.03
N ARG A 25 -5.52 -16.41 0.69
CA ARG A 25 -4.53 -15.34 0.74
C ARG A 25 -4.86 -14.38 1.87
N PHE A 26 -3.86 -13.59 2.25
CA PHE A 26 -4.06 -12.37 3.02
C PHE A 26 -3.22 -11.25 2.41
N SER A 27 -3.55 -10.01 2.73
CA SER A 27 -2.78 -8.86 2.28
C SER A 27 -2.78 -7.72 3.28
N LEU A 28 -1.73 -6.91 3.22
CA LEU A 28 -1.65 -5.63 3.92
C LEU A 28 -1.48 -4.52 2.92
N LYS A 29 -2.21 -3.43 3.16
CA LYS A 29 -2.29 -2.30 2.26
C LYS A 29 -1.77 -1.03 2.90
N TYR A 30 -0.95 -0.30 2.17
CA TYR A 30 -0.53 1.08 2.48
C TYR A 30 -1.22 2.02 1.49
N VAL A 31 -2.13 2.85 1.99
CA VAL A 31 -2.80 3.87 1.18
C VAL A 31 -2.46 5.23 1.76
N ASP A 32 -2.05 6.14 0.90
CA ASP A 32 -1.80 7.52 1.30
C ASP A 32 -2.22 8.52 0.22
N LEU A 33 -2.58 9.73 0.65
CA LEU A 33 -2.89 10.86 -0.22
C LEU A 33 -1.85 11.95 0.02
N LEU A 34 -0.86 12.00 -0.87
CA LEU A 34 0.21 13.00 -0.80
C LEU A 34 -0.31 14.35 -1.30
N GLN A 35 -0.34 15.36 -0.45
CA GLN A 35 -0.87 16.68 -0.77
C GLN A 35 0.27 17.67 -1.01
N PHE A 36 0.57 17.91 -2.28
CA PHE A 36 1.55 18.90 -2.73
C PHE A 36 0.88 19.98 -3.58
N GLU A 37 1.52 21.14 -3.70
CA GLU A 37 1.02 22.23 -4.56
C GLU A 37 1.07 21.84 -6.05
N ASP A 38 2.11 21.12 -6.47
CA ASP A 38 2.23 20.55 -7.82
C ASP A 38 1.86 19.05 -7.81
N LEU A 39 0.86 18.68 -8.60
CA LEU A 39 0.29 17.33 -8.62
C LEU A 39 0.86 16.50 -9.78
N GLY A 40 2.12 16.72 -10.11
CA GLY A 40 2.89 15.83 -10.98
C GLY A 40 3.41 14.60 -10.21
N LEU A 41 3.95 13.63 -10.94
CA LEU A 41 4.65 12.47 -10.38
C LEU A 41 6.07 12.81 -9.89
N ASP A 42 6.44 14.09 -9.88
CA ASP A 42 7.79 14.56 -9.55
C ASP A 42 8.25 14.16 -8.13
N CYS A 43 7.31 13.92 -7.20
CA CYS A 43 7.59 13.45 -5.84
C CYS A 43 7.78 11.92 -5.74
N LEU A 44 7.55 11.18 -6.82
CA LEU A 44 7.65 9.74 -6.87
C LEU A 44 8.89 9.30 -7.67
N GLU A 45 9.45 8.17 -7.30
CA GLU A 45 10.58 7.52 -7.99
C GLU A 45 10.06 6.77 -9.23
N ILE A 46 9.56 7.51 -10.22
CA ILE A 46 8.94 6.99 -11.45
C ILE A 46 9.34 7.82 -12.66
N ASP A 47 9.78 7.12 -13.71
CA ASP A 47 9.94 7.69 -15.06
C ASP A 47 8.85 7.12 -15.98
N LEU A 48 7.93 7.98 -16.46
CA LEU A 48 6.81 7.55 -17.29
C LEU A 48 6.73 8.33 -18.60
N LYS A 49 6.88 7.60 -19.71
CA LYS A 49 6.74 8.14 -21.06
C LYS A 49 5.73 7.33 -21.87
N LEU A 50 4.87 8.01 -22.63
CA LEU A 50 3.96 7.40 -23.59
C LEU A 50 4.26 7.94 -24.99
N ALA A 51 4.83 7.12 -25.87
CA ALA A 51 5.36 7.55 -27.17
C ALA A 51 6.34 8.75 -27.01
N GLU A 52 6.11 9.89 -27.66
CA GLU A 52 6.90 11.11 -27.44
C GLU A 52 6.48 11.94 -26.21
N TYR A 53 5.39 11.58 -25.52
CA TYR A 53 4.81 12.40 -24.45
C TYR A 53 5.44 12.07 -23.09
N GLU A 54 6.00 13.11 -22.46
CA GLU A 54 6.38 13.10 -21.04
C GLU A 54 5.12 13.17 -20.17
N MET A 55 4.98 12.24 -19.22
CA MET A 55 3.76 12.08 -18.45
C MET A 55 3.86 12.63 -17.02
N THR A 56 5.06 12.98 -16.56
CA THR A 56 5.30 13.43 -15.16
C THR A 56 4.35 14.52 -14.69
N ARG A 57 3.96 15.47 -15.56
CA ARG A 57 3.03 16.57 -15.20
C ARG A 57 1.64 16.45 -15.83
N LYS A 58 1.28 15.27 -16.33
CA LYS A 58 0.00 15.00 -16.94
C LYS A 58 -0.86 14.17 -15.99
N PRO A 59 -2.20 14.29 -16.07
CA PRO A 59 -3.09 13.38 -15.36
C PRO A 59 -2.81 11.94 -15.76
N VAL A 60 -2.63 11.07 -14.77
CA VAL A 60 -2.37 9.65 -14.95
C VAL A 60 -3.09 8.81 -13.91
N GLN A 61 -3.46 7.61 -14.34
CA GLN A 61 -3.84 6.51 -13.47
C GLN A 61 -3.00 5.31 -13.87
N LEU A 62 -2.19 4.82 -12.94
CA LEU A 62 -1.23 3.75 -13.15
C LEU A 62 -1.57 2.59 -12.23
N GLN A 63 -1.45 1.37 -12.77
CA GLN A 63 -1.44 0.16 -11.98
C GLN A 63 -0.29 -0.72 -12.45
N ALA A 64 0.56 -1.15 -11.52
CA ALA A 64 1.64 -2.08 -11.76
C ALA A 64 1.51 -3.29 -10.83
N GLN A 65 2.02 -4.44 -11.29
CA GLN A 65 2.11 -5.65 -10.49
C GLN A 65 3.57 -6.10 -10.46
N ILE A 66 4.08 -6.38 -9.26
CA ILE A 66 5.44 -6.87 -9.04
C ILE A 66 5.34 -8.16 -8.24
N GLU A 67 6.09 -9.18 -8.64
CA GLU A 67 6.27 -10.40 -7.85
C GLU A 67 7.69 -10.40 -7.28
N GLU A 68 7.79 -10.49 -5.95
CA GLU A 68 9.07 -10.45 -5.23
C GLU A 68 9.00 -11.40 -4.04
N ASP A 69 9.98 -12.31 -3.92
CA ASP A 69 10.10 -13.27 -2.81
C ASP A 69 8.82 -14.09 -2.51
N GLY A 70 7.99 -14.38 -3.51
CA GLY A 70 6.72 -15.10 -3.33
C GLY A 70 5.61 -14.25 -2.70
N LEU A 71 5.77 -12.93 -2.70
CA LEU A 71 4.73 -11.93 -2.48
C LEU A 71 4.33 -11.31 -3.81
N LYS A 72 3.07 -10.89 -3.90
CA LYS A 72 2.55 -10.11 -5.01
C LYS A 72 2.24 -8.70 -4.52
N HIS A 73 2.85 -7.71 -5.15
CA HIS A 73 2.57 -6.30 -4.89
C HIS A 73 1.71 -5.74 -6.02
N ILE A 74 0.60 -5.09 -5.67
CA ILE A 74 -0.20 -4.29 -6.60
C ILE A 74 -0.03 -2.84 -6.19
N ILE A 75 0.56 -2.04 -7.08
CA ILE A 75 0.79 -0.61 -6.86
C ILE A 75 -0.21 0.15 -7.72
N GLN A 76 -0.98 1.05 -7.13
CA GLN A 76 -1.85 1.98 -7.85
C GLN A 76 -1.46 3.41 -7.52
N ILE A 77 -1.43 4.24 -8.56
CA ILE A 77 -1.15 5.67 -8.44
C ILE A 77 -2.19 6.42 -9.24
N VAL A 78 -2.84 7.40 -8.62
CA VAL A 78 -3.76 8.32 -9.27
C VAL A 78 -3.29 9.73 -9.02
N SER A 79 -2.99 10.46 -10.10
CA SER A 79 -2.59 11.86 -10.01
C SER A 79 -3.19 12.70 -11.14
N PRO A 80 -3.86 13.84 -10.85
CA PRO A 80 -4.35 14.22 -9.52
C PRO A 80 -5.54 13.34 -9.10
N ALA A 81 -5.62 13.00 -7.82
CA ALA A 81 -6.78 12.36 -7.19
C ALA A 81 -7.61 13.39 -6.41
N GLU A 82 -8.94 13.22 -6.41
CA GLU A 82 -9.86 13.95 -5.54
C GLU A 82 -10.57 12.97 -4.60
N VAL A 83 -10.39 13.17 -3.29
CA VAL A 83 -10.97 12.33 -2.24
C VAL A 83 -12.03 13.12 -1.48
N HIS A 84 -13.20 12.49 -1.31
CA HIS A 84 -14.29 13.02 -0.50
C HIS A 84 -14.34 12.24 0.82
N VAL A 85 -14.08 12.93 1.94
CA VAL A 85 -14.16 12.31 3.26
C VAL A 85 -15.63 12.31 3.69
N THR A 86 -16.18 11.12 3.95
CA THR A 86 -17.60 10.99 4.33
C THR A 86 -17.84 11.69 5.67
N GLY A 87 -18.80 12.62 5.71
CA GLY A 87 -19.11 13.41 6.90
C GLY A 87 -18.34 14.74 7.01
N ASP A 88 -17.40 15.01 6.09
CA ASP A 88 -16.75 16.31 5.94
C ASP A 88 -17.12 16.93 4.58
N SER A 89 -17.24 18.25 4.54
CA SER A 89 -17.42 19.01 3.29
C SER A 89 -16.10 19.22 2.54
N LYS A 90 -14.97 18.92 3.17
CA LYS A 90 -13.63 19.14 2.63
C LYS A 90 -13.32 18.13 1.52
N LYS A 91 -13.01 18.65 0.34
CA LYS A 91 -12.38 17.88 -0.74
C LYS A 91 -10.89 17.90 -0.54
N LEU A 92 -10.27 16.73 -0.49
CA LEU A 92 -8.83 16.60 -0.50
C LEU A 92 -8.39 16.35 -1.95
N ARG A 93 -7.28 16.97 -2.34
CA ARG A 93 -6.70 16.82 -3.67
C ARG A 93 -5.22 16.54 -3.52
N GLY A 94 -4.72 15.54 -4.22
CA GLY A 94 -3.36 15.05 -4.02
C GLY A 94 -2.99 13.96 -5.01
N ILE A 95 -1.93 13.22 -4.67
CA ILE A 95 -1.49 12.03 -5.38
C ILE A 95 -1.86 10.84 -4.50
N LEU A 96 -2.80 10.02 -4.97
CA LEU A 96 -3.21 8.82 -4.24
C LEU A 96 -2.24 7.69 -4.59
N THR A 97 -1.59 7.13 -3.59
CA THR A 97 -0.76 5.92 -3.71
C THR A 97 -1.39 4.78 -2.92
N ASP A 98 -1.40 3.59 -3.49
CA ASP A 98 -1.95 2.38 -2.90
C ASP A 98 -1.02 1.21 -3.20
N VAL A 99 -0.42 0.63 -2.17
CA VAL A 99 0.44 -0.55 -2.24
C VAL A 99 -0.23 -1.70 -1.51
N ASP A 100 -0.78 -2.65 -2.24
CA ASP A 100 -1.36 -3.89 -1.72
C ASP A 100 -0.35 -5.03 -1.83
N THR A 101 0.14 -5.51 -0.68
CA THR A 101 1.09 -6.62 -0.61
C THR A 101 0.39 -7.89 -0.19
N ILE A 102 0.35 -8.86 -1.10
CA ILE A 102 -0.47 -10.06 -1.02
C ILE A 102 0.44 -11.28 -0.84
N ARG A 103 0.12 -12.10 0.16
CA ARG A 103 0.65 -13.46 0.29
C ARG A 103 -0.45 -14.44 -0.06
N ALA A 104 -0.27 -15.16 -1.17
CA ALA A 104 -1.09 -16.33 -1.48
C ALA A 104 -0.66 -17.48 -0.58
N LEU A 105 -1.64 -18.25 -0.12
CA LEU A 105 -1.41 -19.44 0.70
C LEU A 105 -1.55 -20.71 -0.13
N ALA A 106 -0.65 -21.66 0.09
CA ALA A 106 -0.78 -23.00 -0.47
C ALA A 106 -1.90 -23.78 0.22
N ASN A 107 -2.36 -24.87 -0.41
CA ASN A 107 -3.53 -25.64 0.07
C ASN A 107 -3.32 -26.29 1.45
N ASP A 108 -2.08 -26.46 1.88
CA ASP A 108 -1.65 -27.03 3.16
C ASP A 108 -1.23 -25.97 4.19
N GLU A 109 -1.11 -24.70 3.78
CA GLU A 109 -0.76 -23.60 4.68
C GLU A 109 -1.96 -23.23 5.57
N SER A 110 -1.70 -23.02 6.87
CA SER A 110 -2.73 -22.85 7.91
C SER A 110 -2.76 -21.42 8.47
N TRP A 111 -3.68 -21.15 9.39
CA TRP A 111 -3.71 -19.90 10.16
C TRP A 111 -2.39 -19.55 10.87
N ASN A 112 -1.53 -20.53 11.15
CA ASN A 112 -0.22 -20.27 11.76
C ASN A 112 0.74 -19.56 10.80
N GLU A 113 0.63 -19.84 9.49
CA GLU A 113 1.46 -19.20 8.45
C GLU A 113 1.14 -17.71 8.32
N LEU A 114 -0.11 -17.32 8.61
CA LEU A 114 -0.48 -15.91 8.69
C LEU A 114 0.30 -15.20 9.79
N ASP A 115 0.37 -15.80 10.98
CA ASP A 115 1.06 -15.19 12.13
C ASP A 115 2.55 -14.99 11.86
N GLU A 116 3.19 -16.01 11.29
CA GLU A 116 4.62 -16.00 10.93
C GLU A 116 4.93 -15.04 9.77
N SER A 117 4.03 -14.96 8.79
CA SER A 117 4.25 -14.17 7.58
C SER A 117 3.76 -12.72 7.67
N LEU A 118 2.97 -12.36 8.68
CA LEU A 118 2.36 -11.03 8.77
C LEU A 118 3.40 -9.92 8.83
N ASP A 119 4.44 -10.10 9.64
CA ASP A 119 5.51 -9.10 9.78
C ASP A 119 6.33 -8.98 8.48
N ARG A 120 6.52 -10.09 7.78
CA ARG A 120 7.19 -10.11 6.48
C ARG A 120 6.39 -9.33 5.42
N VAL A 121 5.08 -9.57 5.34
CA VAL A 121 4.17 -8.86 4.44
C VAL A 121 4.12 -7.37 4.79
N HIS A 122 4.06 -7.04 6.08
CA HIS A 122 4.09 -5.66 6.58
C HIS A 122 5.37 -4.94 6.16
N TYR A 123 6.53 -5.54 6.44
CA TYR A 123 7.83 -4.96 6.12
C TYR A 123 8.00 -4.77 4.61
N ALA A 124 7.63 -5.77 3.79
CA ALA A 124 7.74 -5.68 2.34
C ALA A 124 6.84 -4.58 1.77
N GLY A 125 5.59 -4.47 2.23
CA GLY A 125 4.67 -3.40 1.82
C GLY A 125 5.18 -2.02 2.23
N LYS A 126 5.64 -1.86 3.48
CA LYS A 126 6.22 -0.61 3.99
C LYS A 126 7.43 -0.19 3.16
N ARG A 127 8.38 -1.11 2.97
CA ARG A 127 9.59 -0.88 2.17
C ARG A 127 9.24 -0.42 0.76
N LEU A 128 8.31 -1.11 0.09
CA LEU A 128 7.91 -0.77 -1.26
C LEU A 128 7.26 0.62 -1.32
N PHE A 129 6.35 0.93 -0.40
CA PHE A 129 5.73 2.26 -0.31
C PHE A 129 6.79 3.37 -0.20
N PHE A 130 7.73 3.27 0.74
CA PHE A 130 8.76 4.30 0.91
C PHE A 130 9.75 4.35 -0.26
N SER A 131 9.98 3.23 -0.95
CA SER A 131 10.81 3.24 -2.18
C SER A 131 10.14 3.91 -3.38
N LEU A 132 8.81 4.08 -3.36
CA LEU A 132 8.10 4.85 -4.39
C LEU A 132 8.26 6.36 -4.22
N LEU A 133 8.66 6.82 -3.04
CA LEU A 133 8.85 8.24 -2.76
C LEU A 133 10.30 8.62 -3.07
N LYS A 134 10.51 9.78 -3.68
CA LYS A 134 11.85 10.34 -3.75
C LYS A 134 12.37 10.63 -2.34
N LYS A 135 13.70 10.63 -2.20
CA LYS A 135 14.36 10.94 -0.92
C LYS A 135 13.94 12.32 -0.40
N GLU A 136 13.94 13.33 -1.26
CA GLU A 136 13.55 14.69 -0.91
C GLU A 136 12.07 14.78 -0.50
N THR A 137 11.21 13.94 -1.09
CA THR A 137 9.80 13.83 -0.71
C THR A 137 9.64 13.22 0.67
N THR A 138 10.39 12.16 0.97
CA THR A 138 10.36 11.52 2.29
C THR A 138 10.86 12.47 3.38
N GLU A 139 11.91 13.25 3.09
CA GLU A 139 12.43 14.28 4.02
C GLU A 139 11.45 15.44 4.22
N ALA A 140 10.75 15.87 3.17
CA ALA A 140 9.76 16.96 3.23
C ALA A 140 8.48 16.60 4.00
N LEU A 141 8.17 15.30 4.11
CA LEU A 141 7.01 14.80 4.85
C LEU A 141 7.24 14.75 6.38
N ASP A 142 8.43 15.17 6.85
CA ASP A 142 8.84 15.26 8.26
C ASP A 142 8.41 14.04 9.10
N PRO A 143 8.93 12.84 8.80
CA PRO A 143 8.49 11.62 9.45
C PRO A 143 8.87 11.65 10.94
N GLU A 144 7.87 11.75 11.82
CA GLU A 144 8.04 11.44 13.24
C GLU A 144 8.21 9.92 13.39
N TYR A 145 9.41 9.48 13.77
CA TYR A 145 9.65 8.10 14.17
C TYR A 145 9.29 7.94 15.64
N GLU A 146 8.15 7.31 15.95
CA GLU A 146 7.90 6.80 17.30
C GLU A 146 8.95 5.69 17.60
N GLU A 147 9.68 5.85 18.71
CA GLU A 147 10.63 4.85 19.25
C GLU A 147 9.95 3.55 19.70
#